data_AF-A0A176S680-F1
#
_entry.id   AF-A0A176S680-F1
#
_cell.length_a   1.000
_cell.length_b   1.000
_cell.length_c   1.000
_cell.angle_alpha   90.00
_cell.angle_beta   90.00
_cell.angle_gamma   90.00
#
_symmetry.space_group_name_H-M   'P 1'
#
loop_
_entity.id
_entity.type
_entity.pdbx_description
1 polymer ?
#
loop_
_entity_poly.entity_id
_entity_poly.type
_entity_poly.pdbx_seq_one_letter_code
_entity_poly.pdbx_strand_id
1 'polypeptide(L)'
;GEGRLTDALGRTTDFTNTIIILTSNLGAEQASRRLGFAERDVQNQATSYRAAVEDFFRPELLNRIDRIVVFKSLELQDAVAITRLQLDGLLQRDGFVRRTTILNISESALVEVAQQGFDALLGGRALKRAIERDLTTLAATQLVKLKATQPIILDINWINKRLQPNITALIPTSQEKNAARLSEQSLTLESVNRLLEFVTNLRERLYALRDAQEVDLNATSDEQRLLLTMQESVFDVKEELDEMLWAMETARDPTETRFSSRIQQARVYFRWSYECYTVNSGDFYALQDIRDYLEEMYVQAPKLIKEYQSNWFNLLMISSFLGFFCRGLELNQQDNLKLTLHSRVHGCGEKELDYLLDCYEKTLIYLGIETRRLAPTGQDFRHLQVKGPRLQTLLGFEEGIHLFHPPNENALPIQVSLNQVETETLNIIRSYALPADDGKGGVLTDLRSG
;
A
#
# COMPACT_ATOMS: atom_id res chain seq x y z
N GLY A 1 52.21 7.46 22.60
CA GLY A 1 51.97 8.52 23.60
C GLY A 1 52.36 9.82 22.95
N GLU A 2 51.55 10.87 22.94
CA GLU A 2 50.74 11.36 24.06
C GLU A 2 49.35 11.80 23.56
N GLY A 3 48.44 10.84 23.34
CA GLY A 3 47.02 11.16 23.13
C GLY A 3 46.34 11.68 24.40
N ARG A 4 47.06 12.37 25.29
CA ARG A 4 46.56 12.81 26.59
C ARG A 4 46.77 14.31 26.69
N LEU A 5 45.71 15.05 26.96
CA LEU A 5 45.76 16.49 27.19
C LEU A 5 45.37 16.75 28.64
N THR A 6 46.23 17.44 29.38
CA THR A 6 45.94 17.83 30.77
C THR A 6 45.66 19.32 30.82
N ASP A 7 44.49 19.69 31.34
CA ASP A 7 44.07 21.08 31.54
C ASP A 7 44.78 21.71 32.75
N ALA A 8 44.75 23.05 32.87
CA ALA A 8 45.32 23.83 33.96
C ALA A 8 44.77 23.44 35.35
N LEU A 9 43.59 22.81 35.41
CA LEU A 9 42.98 22.26 36.62
C LEU A 9 43.47 20.84 36.97
N GLY A 10 44.44 20.29 36.23
CA GLY A 10 45.01 18.96 36.45
C GLY A 10 44.15 17.79 35.95
N ARG A 11 43.11 18.06 35.15
CA ARG A 11 42.27 17.03 34.54
C ARG A 11 42.89 16.53 33.24
N THR A 12 43.11 15.23 33.12
CA THR A 12 43.67 14.60 31.91
C THR A 12 42.59 13.92 31.08
N THR A 13 42.43 14.33 29.82
CA THR A 13 41.57 13.68 28.81
C THR A 13 42.41 12.76 27.94
N ASP A 14 41.91 11.57 27.63
CA ASP A 14 42.55 10.59 26.74
C ASP A 14 41.83 10.55 25.37
N PHE A 15 42.60 10.67 24.29
CA PHE A 15 42.20 10.70 22.88
C PHE A 15 42.58 9.40 22.15
N THR A 16 43.06 8.37 22.84
CA THR A 16 43.44 7.08 22.22
C THR A 16 42.31 6.39 21.48
N ASN A 17 41.06 6.62 21.86
CA ASN A 17 39.86 6.15 21.14
C ASN A 17 39.07 7.31 20.53
N THR A 18 39.76 8.21 19.82
CA THR A 18 39.14 9.37 19.16
C THR A 18 39.67 9.53 17.75
N ILE A 19 38.77 9.79 16.80
CA ILE A 19 39.14 10.20 15.44
C ILE A 19 39.19 11.72 15.42
N ILE A 20 40.37 12.28 15.14
CA ILE A 20 40.57 13.72 15.01
C ILE A 20 40.46 14.09 13.53
N ILE A 21 39.46 14.90 13.19
CA ILE A 21 39.27 15.43 11.82
C ILE A 21 39.63 16.91 11.82
N LEU A 22 40.63 17.27 11.00
CA LEU A 22 41.06 18.64 10.80
C LEU A 22 40.64 19.08 9.39
N THR A 23 40.01 20.25 9.28
CA THR A 23 39.58 20.83 8.00
C THR A 23 40.22 22.18 7.78
N SER A 24 40.73 22.44 6.57
CA SER A 24 41.34 23.72 6.20
C SER A 24 40.96 24.10 4.77
N ASN A 25 40.84 25.40 4.48
CA ASN A 25 40.54 25.93 3.15
C ASN A 25 41.82 26.37 2.39
N LEU A 26 43.01 25.97 2.86
CA LEU A 26 44.28 26.31 2.23
C LEU A 26 44.35 25.81 0.78
N GLY A 27 44.92 26.62 -0.11
CA GLY A 27 45.04 26.31 -1.54
C GLY A 27 43.77 26.53 -2.37
N ALA A 28 42.60 26.81 -1.75
CA ALA A 28 41.34 27.00 -2.47
C ALA A 28 41.37 28.18 -3.47
N GLU A 29 42.00 29.29 -3.11
CA GLU A 29 42.08 30.49 -3.97
C GLU A 29 43.02 30.28 -5.17
N GLN A 30 44.16 29.59 -4.96
CA GLN A 30 45.13 29.31 -6.01
C GLN A 30 44.63 28.27 -7.03
N ALA A 31 43.90 27.26 -6.54
CA ALA A 31 43.24 26.28 -7.38
C ALA A 31 42.08 26.90 -8.19
N SER A 32 41.31 27.80 -7.57
CA SER A 32 40.20 28.52 -8.23
C SER A 32 40.65 29.34 -9.44
N ARG A 33 41.76 30.10 -9.34
CA ARG A 33 42.25 30.96 -10.44
C ARG A 33 42.76 30.15 -11.65
N ARG A 34 43.18 28.90 -11.46
CA ARG A 34 43.68 28.03 -12.54
C ARG A 34 42.59 27.33 -13.35
N LEU A 35 41.35 27.26 -12.84
CA LEU A 35 40.20 26.66 -13.53
C LEU A 35 39.79 27.42 -14.81
N GLY A 36 40.24 28.67 -15.00
CA GLY A 36 39.87 29.51 -16.14
C GLY A 36 40.68 29.30 -17.44
N PHE A 37 41.79 28.55 -17.44
CA PHE A 37 42.74 28.57 -18.58
C PHE A 37 43.32 27.22 -19.06
N ALA A 38 43.03 26.07 -18.43
CA ALA A 38 43.48 24.77 -18.95
C ALA A 38 42.59 23.61 -18.47
N GLU A 39 42.51 22.55 -19.28
CA GLU A 39 41.76 21.33 -19.04
C GLU A 39 42.01 20.71 -17.65
N ARG A 40 40.96 20.04 -17.14
CA ARG A 40 40.82 19.47 -15.80
C ARG A 40 41.81 18.32 -15.56
N ASP A 41 43.03 18.66 -15.20
CA ASP A 41 43.98 17.65 -14.73
C ASP A 41 43.92 17.56 -13.19
N VAL A 42 43.11 16.64 -12.68
CA VAL A 42 42.86 16.40 -11.24
C VAL A 42 44.17 16.16 -10.48
N GLN A 43 45.17 15.59 -11.16
CA GLN A 43 46.50 15.31 -10.61
C GLN A 43 47.28 16.60 -10.29
N ASN A 44 47.13 17.64 -11.12
CA ASN A 44 47.80 18.93 -10.93
C ASN A 44 47.18 19.74 -9.79
N GLN A 45 45.86 19.59 -9.56
CA GLN A 45 45.18 20.24 -8.43
C GLN A 45 45.59 19.63 -7.09
N ALA A 46 45.56 18.30 -6.96
CA ALA A 46 45.95 17.63 -5.71
C ALA A 46 47.39 17.97 -5.29
N THR A 47 48.29 18.10 -6.26
CA THR A 47 49.68 18.50 -6.04
C THR A 47 49.77 19.95 -5.54
N SER A 48 48.96 20.86 -6.08
CA SER A 48 48.89 22.25 -5.63
C SER A 48 48.32 22.42 -4.22
N TYR A 49 47.34 21.60 -3.82
CA TYR A 49 46.80 21.63 -2.46
C TYR A 49 47.79 21.11 -1.43
N ARG A 50 48.53 20.03 -1.76
CA ARG A 50 49.58 19.51 -0.87
C ARG A 50 50.72 20.51 -0.67
N ALA A 51 51.20 21.13 -1.75
CA ALA A 51 52.23 22.16 -1.65
C ALA A 51 51.78 23.34 -0.74
N ALA A 52 50.54 23.82 -0.90
CA ALA A 52 50.01 24.89 -0.05
C ALA A 52 49.87 24.49 1.43
N VAL A 53 49.63 23.21 1.73
CA VAL A 53 49.55 22.68 3.09
C VAL A 53 50.96 22.54 3.69
N GLU A 54 51.93 22.07 2.92
CA GLU A 54 53.34 21.93 3.30
C GLU A 54 54.03 23.28 3.52
N ASP A 55 53.67 24.31 2.74
CA ASP A 55 54.20 25.67 2.92
C ASP A 55 53.65 26.36 4.18
N PHE A 56 52.39 26.07 4.55
CA PHE A 56 51.72 26.74 5.66
C PHE A 56 51.96 26.07 7.01
N PHE A 57 51.88 24.73 7.07
CA PHE A 57 52.03 23.97 8.30
C PHE A 57 53.46 23.50 8.48
N ARG A 58 53.96 23.59 9.72
CA ARG A 58 55.28 23.08 10.03
C ARG A 58 55.33 21.56 9.86
N PRO A 59 56.47 20.99 9.39
CA PRO A 59 56.60 19.57 9.13
C PRO A 59 56.35 18.70 10.37
N GLU A 60 56.58 19.21 11.59
CA GLU A 60 56.31 18.46 12.82
C GLU A 60 54.82 18.13 12.98
N LEU A 61 53.91 19.00 12.53
CA LEU A 61 52.47 18.75 12.58
C LEU A 61 52.04 17.78 11.49
N LEU A 62 52.55 17.95 10.27
CA LEU A 62 52.20 17.09 9.14
C LEU A 62 52.65 15.64 9.38
N ASN A 63 53.81 15.45 10.02
CA ASN A 63 54.29 14.13 10.45
C ASN A 63 53.44 13.46 11.53
N ARG A 64 52.44 14.15 12.11
CA ARG A 64 51.46 13.60 13.07
C ARG A 64 50.10 13.32 12.44
N ILE A 65 49.91 13.61 11.16
CA ILE A 65 48.66 13.39 10.43
C ILE A 65 48.80 12.12 9.59
N ASP A 66 47.92 11.13 9.84
CA ASP A 66 47.99 9.85 9.13
C ASP A 66 47.64 9.96 7.64
N ARG A 67 46.65 10.79 7.30
CA ARG A 67 46.14 10.94 5.93
C ARG A 67 45.68 12.37 5.64
N ILE A 68 46.13 12.90 4.51
CA ILE A 68 45.63 14.15 3.94
C ILE A 68 44.73 13.81 2.76
N VAL A 69 43.44 14.15 2.87
CA VAL A 69 42.42 13.91 1.84
C VAL A 69 42.08 15.23 1.16
N VAL A 70 42.21 15.29 -0.16
CA VAL A 70 41.82 16.45 -0.96
C VAL A 70 40.41 16.22 -1.49
N PHE A 71 39.48 17.13 -1.16
CA PHE A 71 38.12 17.10 -1.70
C PHE A 71 38.12 17.67 -3.11
N LYS A 72 37.51 16.94 -4.05
CA LYS A 72 37.30 17.42 -5.42
C LYS A 72 36.22 18.50 -5.43
N SER A 73 36.32 19.42 -6.38
CA SER A 73 35.22 20.34 -6.67
C SER A 73 33.99 19.55 -7.10
N LEU A 74 32.82 20.01 -6.65
CA LEU A 74 31.55 19.42 -7.04
C LEU A 74 31.33 19.62 -8.54
N GLU A 75 30.84 18.59 -9.22
CA GLU A 75 30.33 18.70 -10.58
C GLU A 75 28.81 18.87 -10.57
N LEU A 76 28.23 19.21 -11.73
CA LEU A 76 26.78 19.41 -11.83
C LEU A 76 26.00 18.13 -11.47
N GLN A 77 26.52 16.95 -11.83
CA GLN A 77 25.90 15.67 -11.47
C GLN A 77 25.86 15.47 -9.94
N ASP A 78 26.95 15.84 -9.25
CA ASP A 78 26.99 15.81 -7.78
C ASP A 78 25.98 16.81 -7.18
N ALA A 79 25.81 17.98 -7.81
CA ALA A 79 24.84 18.98 -7.37
C ALA A 79 23.40 18.47 -7.45
N VAL A 80 23.03 17.74 -8.51
CA VAL A 80 21.71 17.11 -8.63
C VAL A 80 21.51 16.06 -7.54
N ALA A 81 22.51 15.20 -7.30
CA ALA A 81 22.45 14.18 -6.25
C ALA A 81 22.32 14.81 -4.84
N ILE A 82 23.08 15.86 -4.55
CA ILE A 82 22.99 16.60 -3.29
C ILE A 82 21.61 17.26 -3.15
N THR A 83 21.04 17.77 -4.24
CA THR A 83 19.70 18.37 -4.24
C THR A 83 18.65 17.35 -3.84
N ARG A 84 18.73 16.12 -4.40
CA ARG A 84 17.85 15.01 -4.02
C ARG A 84 17.99 14.65 -2.53
N LEU A 85 19.21 14.53 -2.02
CA LEU A 85 19.46 14.25 -0.59
C LEU A 85 18.90 15.35 0.34
N GLN A 86 19.01 16.62 -0.04
CA GLN A 86 18.42 17.70 0.75
C GLN A 86 16.90 17.63 0.77
N LEU A 87 16.28 17.19 -0.33
CA LEU A 87 14.84 17.01 -0.41
C LEU A 87 14.30 15.88 0.45
N ASP A 88 14.99 14.75 0.46
CA ASP A 88 14.63 13.64 1.36
C ASP A 88 14.63 14.11 2.81
N GLY A 89 15.62 14.93 3.20
CA GLY A 89 15.66 15.56 4.51
C GLY A 89 14.54 16.59 4.76
N LEU A 90 14.05 17.29 3.73
CA LEU A 90 12.91 18.20 3.84
C LEU A 90 11.60 17.43 4.06
N LEU A 91 11.42 16.31 3.36
CA LEU A 91 10.24 15.44 3.44
C LEU A 91 10.06 14.80 4.82
N GLN A 92 11.16 14.58 5.53
CA GLN A 92 11.15 14.04 6.90
C GLN A 92 10.79 15.07 7.99
N ARG A 93 10.64 16.36 7.65
CA ARG A 93 10.34 17.39 8.67
C ARG A 93 8.90 17.26 9.15
N ASP A 94 8.70 17.39 10.46
CA ASP A 94 7.40 17.27 11.14
C ASP A 94 6.25 18.03 10.48
N GLY A 95 6.53 19.19 9.88
CA GLY A 95 5.53 20.01 9.20
C GLY A 95 4.88 19.32 7.99
N PHE A 96 5.62 18.46 7.28
CA PHE A 96 5.13 17.69 6.14
C PHE A 96 4.48 16.38 6.61
N VAL A 97 5.15 15.68 7.53
CA VAL A 97 4.69 14.38 8.07
C VAL A 97 3.35 14.52 8.79
N ARG A 98 3.22 15.48 9.72
CA ARG A 98 1.98 15.66 10.51
C ARG A 98 0.78 16.13 9.69
N ARG A 99 1.04 16.86 8.59
CA ARG A 99 -0.01 17.39 7.71
C ARG A 99 -0.41 16.41 6.61
N THR A 100 0.15 15.20 6.60
CA THR A 100 -0.06 14.19 5.55
C THR A 100 0.13 14.81 4.16
N THR A 101 1.21 15.59 4.02
CA THR A 101 1.56 16.27 2.78
C THR A 101 2.55 15.42 2.00
N ILE A 102 2.15 14.98 0.83
CA ILE A 102 3.03 14.34 -0.15
C ILE A 102 3.63 15.46 -0.99
N LEU A 103 4.93 15.73 -0.85
CA LEU A 103 5.63 16.71 -1.67
C LEU A 103 6.42 15.97 -2.75
N ASN A 104 6.10 16.24 -4.01
CA ASN A 104 6.82 15.73 -5.16
C ASN A 104 7.48 16.89 -5.90
N ILE A 105 8.64 16.61 -6.48
CA ILE A 105 9.34 17.58 -7.31
C ILE A 105 9.75 16.87 -8.59
N SER A 106 9.42 17.47 -9.75
CA SER A 106 9.78 16.88 -11.02
C SER A 106 11.30 16.85 -11.21
N GLU A 107 11.83 15.82 -11.87
CA GLU A 107 13.26 15.71 -12.16
C GLU A 107 13.77 16.96 -12.93
N SER A 108 12.96 17.50 -13.83
CA SER A 108 13.26 18.75 -14.53
C SER A 108 13.42 19.94 -13.58
N ALA A 109 12.59 20.04 -12.54
CA ALA A 109 12.71 21.08 -11.53
C ALA A 109 13.94 20.88 -10.65
N LEU A 110 14.29 19.64 -10.31
CA LEU A 110 15.51 19.31 -9.56
C LEU A 110 16.76 19.74 -10.30
N VAL A 111 16.86 19.36 -11.57
CA VAL A 111 18.02 19.69 -12.41
C VAL A 111 18.16 21.20 -12.57
N GLU A 112 17.07 21.92 -12.78
CA GLU A 112 17.08 23.38 -12.94
C GLU A 112 17.44 24.12 -11.65
N VAL A 113 16.90 23.69 -10.50
CA VAL A 113 17.28 24.25 -9.19
C VAL A 113 18.75 23.97 -8.90
N ALA A 114 19.23 22.77 -9.22
CA ALA A 114 20.64 22.42 -9.07
C ALA A 114 21.52 23.30 -9.97
N GLN A 115 21.16 23.50 -11.23
CA GLN A 115 21.90 24.35 -12.17
C GLN A 115 21.95 25.82 -11.72
N GLN A 116 20.84 26.37 -11.24
CA GLN A 116 20.77 27.77 -10.81
C GLN A 116 21.47 28.01 -9.47
N GLY A 117 21.42 27.03 -8.57
CA GLY A 117 22.08 27.08 -7.27
C GLY A 117 23.56 26.67 -7.29
N PHE A 118 24.03 26.05 -8.37
CA PHE A 118 25.39 25.57 -8.48
C PHE A 118 26.36 26.71 -8.80
N ASP A 119 27.32 26.90 -7.90
CA ASP A 119 28.44 27.79 -8.08
C ASP A 119 29.72 26.97 -7.85
N ALA A 120 30.56 26.84 -8.89
CA ALA A 120 31.79 26.05 -8.83
C ALA A 120 32.82 26.61 -7.82
N LEU A 121 32.74 27.90 -7.48
CA LEU A 121 33.62 28.57 -6.52
C LEU A 121 33.09 28.49 -5.09
N LEU A 122 31.79 28.69 -4.90
CA LEU A 122 31.15 28.66 -3.57
C LEU A 122 30.74 27.23 -3.14
N GLY A 123 30.79 26.28 -4.06
CA GLY A 123 30.49 24.86 -3.83
C GLY A 123 29.08 24.61 -3.31
N GLY A 124 28.92 23.53 -2.53
CA GLY A 124 27.61 23.06 -2.06
C GLY A 124 26.87 24.02 -1.11
N ARG A 125 27.54 25.07 -0.60
CA ARG A 125 26.88 26.08 0.26
C ARG A 125 25.94 26.98 -0.52
N ALA A 126 26.32 27.39 -1.74
CA ALA A 126 25.44 28.17 -2.62
C ALA A 126 24.22 27.34 -3.01
N LEU A 127 24.46 26.07 -3.36
CA LEU A 127 23.42 25.10 -3.70
C LEU A 127 22.42 24.92 -2.56
N LYS A 128 22.90 24.67 -1.34
CA LYS A 128 22.03 24.51 -0.16
C LYS A 128 21.13 25.73 0.06
N ARG A 129 21.68 26.94 -0.09
CA ARG A 129 20.92 28.20 0.05
C ARG A 129 19.87 28.36 -1.04
N ALA A 130 20.21 28.02 -2.28
CA ALA A 130 19.26 28.06 -3.39
C ALA A 130 18.09 27.09 -3.16
N ILE A 131 18.37 25.85 -2.73
CA ILE A 131 17.34 24.86 -2.39
C ILE A 131 16.43 25.36 -1.24
N GLU A 132 17.02 25.91 -0.18
CA GLU A 132 16.25 26.48 0.94
C GLU A 132 15.37 27.66 0.47
N ARG A 133 15.92 28.55 -0.35
CA ARG A 133 15.22 29.72 -0.85
C ARG A 133 14.11 29.36 -1.84
N ASP A 134 14.37 28.46 -2.77
CA ASP A 134 13.50 28.26 -3.93
C ASP A 134 12.50 27.13 -3.69
N LEU A 135 12.93 26.02 -3.07
CA LEU A 135 12.06 24.87 -2.81
C LEU A 135 11.43 24.93 -1.41
N THR A 136 12.23 25.12 -0.37
CA THR A 136 11.71 25.07 1.01
C THR A 136 10.76 26.24 1.27
N THR A 137 11.13 27.45 0.84
CA THR A 137 10.28 28.64 1.04
C THR A 137 9.00 28.55 0.21
N LEU A 138 9.06 28.04 -1.02
CA LEU A 138 7.88 27.84 -1.87
C LEU A 138 6.91 26.84 -1.22
N ALA A 139 7.40 25.67 -0.82
CA ALA A 139 6.60 24.64 -0.16
C ALA A 139 5.98 25.15 1.15
N ALA A 140 6.77 25.82 2.00
CA ALA A 140 6.28 26.41 3.24
C ALA A 140 5.18 27.47 2.99
N THR A 141 5.36 28.32 1.99
CA THR A 141 4.37 29.35 1.63
C THR A 141 3.05 28.73 1.19
N GLN A 142 3.09 27.64 0.41
CA GLN A 142 1.88 26.93 0.01
C GLN A 142 1.21 26.25 1.21
N LEU A 143 1.99 25.60 2.07
CA LEU A 143 1.48 24.96 3.28
C LEU A 143 0.81 25.93 4.26
N VAL A 144 1.25 27.19 4.32
CA VAL A 144 0.61 28.21 5.16
C VAL A 144 -0.74 28.65 4.59
N LYS A 145 -0.88 28.70 3.26
CA LYS A 145 -2.14 29.07 2.60
C LYS A 145 -3.22 28.00 2.74
N LEU A 146 -2.80 26.73 2.83
CA LEU A 146 -3.72 25.60 2.94
C LEU A 146 -4.21 25.46 4.38
N LYS A 147 -5.54 25.35 4.55
CA LYS A 147 -6.14 24.97 5.84
C LYS A 147 -5.85 23.48 6.06
N ALA A 148 -5.13 23.16 7.13
CA ALA A 148 -4.51 21.86 7.41
C ALA A 148 -5.49 20.74 7.80
N THR A 149 -6.66 20.64 7.17
CA THR A 149 -7.70 19.66 7.53
C THR A 149 -7.68 18.41 6.66
N GLN A 150 -6.98 18.39 5.53
CA GLN A 150 -6.99 17.28 4.58
C GLN A 150 -5.58 16.93 4.09
N PRO A 151 -5.31 15.64 3.79
CA PRO A 151 -4.10 15.25 3.11
C PRO A 151 -4.02 15.91 1.72
N ILE A 152 -2.80 16.24 1.28
CA ILE A 152 -2.57 16.94 0.01
C ILE A 152 -1.39 16.33 -0.73
N ILE A 153 -1.44 16.41 -2.05
CA ILE A 153 -0.29 16.19 -2.93
C ILE A 153 0.15 17.55 -3.45
N LEU A 154 1.40 17.92 -3.20
CA LEU A 154 2.04 19.14 -3.65
C LEU A 154 3.11 18.76 -4.68
N ASP A 155 2.78 18.95 -5.96
CA ASP A 155 3.69 18.71 -7.08
C ASP A 155 4.38 20.02 -7.46
N ILE A 156 5.71 20.08 -7.42
CA ILE A 156 6.48 21.24 -7.88
C ILE A 156 7.09 20.93 -9.24
N ASN A 157 6.61 21.63 -10.26
CA ASN A 157 7.04 21.47 -11.65
C ASN A 157 7.83 22.70 -12.12
N TRP A 158 8.74 22.49 -13.07
CA TRP A 158 9.41 23.59 -13.77
C TRP A 158 8.70 23.92 -15.07
N ILE A 159 8.00 25.05 -15.09
CA ILE A 159 7.20 25.50 -16.24
C ILE A 159 7.49 26.98 -16.49
N ASN A 160 7.72 27.38 -17.74
CA ASN A 160 7.98 28.78 -18.13
C ASN A 160 9.14 29.43 -17.33
N LYS A 161 10.23 28.69 -17.11
CA LYS A 161 11.41 29.12 -16.35
C LYS A 161 11.12 29.51 -14.89
N ARG A 162 10.07 28.96 -14.28
CA ARG A 162 9.72 29.17 -12.88
C ARG A 162 9.23 27.87 -12.25
N LEU A 163 9.45 27.75 -10.94
CA LEU A 163 8.84 26.71 -10.13
C LEU A 163 7.35 27.02 -9.97
N GLN A 164 6.50 26.10 -10.41
CA GLN A 164 5.06 26.19 -10.29
C GLN A 164 4.55 25.05 -9.40
N PRO A 165 3.97 25.37 -8.23
CA PRO A 165 3.33 24.37 -7.40
C PRO A 165 1.93 24.06 -7.93
N ASN A 166 1.63 22.78 -8.10
CA ASN A 166 0.29 22.24 -8.30
C ASN A 166 -0.14 21.51 -7.03
N ILE A 167 -1.33 21.82 -6.52
CA ILE A 167 -1.83 21.25 -5.26
C ILE A 167 -3.08 20.46 -5.57
N THR A 168 -3.06 19.17 -5.27
CA THR A 168 -4.21 18.30 -5.34
C THR A 168 -4.67 17.96 -3.94
N ALA A 169 -5.89 18.39 -3.59
CA ALA A 169 -6.50 18.05 -2.32
C ALA A 169 -7.04 16.62 -2.35
N LEU A 170 -6.74 15.85 -1.31
CA LEU A 170 -7.22 14.49 -1.15
C LEU A 170 -8.43 14.47 -0.21
N ILE A 171 -9.59 14.15 -0.76
CA ILE A 171 -10.85 14.15 -0.01
C ILE A 171 -11.17 12.71 0.38
N PRO A 172 -11.34 12.39 1.67
CA PRO A 172 -11.81 11.07 2.07
C PRO A 172 -13.26 10.89 1.60
N THR A 173 -13.52 9.86 0.80
CA THR A 173 -14.90 9.47 0.43
C THR A 173 -15.64 8.94 1.65
N SER A 174 -16.85 9.42 1.91
CA SER A 174 -17.71 8.89 2.96
C SER A 174 -18.10 7.44 2.65
N GLN A 175 -17.91 6.53 3.62
CA GLN A 175 -18.24 5.11 3.51
C GLN A 175 -19.71 4.84 3.17
N GLU A 176 -20.59 5.79 3.52
CA GLU A 176 -22.05 5.66 3.43
C GLU A 176 -22.61 5.50 2.00
N LYS A 177 -21.87 5.86 0.95
CA LYS A 177 -22.39 5.68 -0.42
C LYS A 177 -22.28 4.24 -0.92
N ASN A 178 -21.31 3.45 -0.44
CA ASN A 178 -20.90 2.21 -1.12
C ASN A 178 -20.74 0.98 -0.22
N ALA A 179 -20.76 1.11 1.10
CA ALA A 179 -20.96 -0.05 1.96
C ALA A 179 -22.45 -0.44 1.83
N ALA A 180 -22.77 -1.21 0.80
CA ALA A 180 -24.03 -1.92 0.77
C ALA A 180 -24.21 -2.58 2.13
N ARG A 181 -25.44 -2.52 2.66
CA ARG A 181 -25.92 -3.13 3.91
C ARG A 181 -25.79 -4.66 3.92
N LEU A 182 -24.72 -5.22 3.36
CA LEU A 182 -24.39 -6.64 3.37
C LEU A 182 -24.22 -7.13 4.81
N SER A 183 -23.71 -6.27 5.71
CA SER A 183 -23.62 -6.55 7.15
C SER A 183 -24.98 -6.67 7.84
N GLU A 184 -26.08 -6.20 7.23
CA GLU A 184 -27.43 -6.35 7.78
C GLU A 184 -28.14 -7.61 7.26
N GLN A 185 -27.57 -8.33 6.29
CA GLN A 185 -28.15 -9.57 5.77
C GLN A 185 -27.82 -10.76 6.67
N SER A 186 -28.60 -10.91 7.74
CA SER A 186 -28.54 -12.05 8.63
C SER A 186 -28.82 -13.37 7.89
N LEU A 187 -27.98 -14.38 8.15
CA LEU A 187 -28.16 -15.75 7.67
C LEU A 187 -29.43 -16.34 8.29
N THR A 188 -30.49 -16.36 7.50
CA THR A 188 -31.81 -16.90 7.87
C THR A 188 -32.32 -17.81 6.77
N LEU A 189 -33.18 -18.77 7.12
CA LEU A 189 -33.75 -19.71 6.14
C LEU A 189 -34.53 -18.98 5.02
N GLU A 190 -35.18 -17.85 5.35
CA GLU A 190 -35.84 -17.00 4.36
C GLU A 190 -34.85 -16.25 3.45
N SER A 191 -33.70 -15.80 3.97
CA SER A 191 -32.67 -15.18 3.14
C SER A 191 -32.05 -16.18 2.15
N VAL A 192 -31.79 -17.42 2.59
CA VAL A 192 -31.24 -18.48 1.72
C VAL A 192 -32.22 -18.83 0.61
N ASN A 193 -33.50 -19.04 0.95
CA ASN A 193 -34.55 -19.32 -0.05
C ASN A 193 -34.70 -18.20 -1.08
N ARG A 194 -34.69 -16.93 -0.65
CA ARG A 194 -34.74 -15.78 -1.57
C ARG A 194 -33.52 -15.75 -2.50
N LEU A 195 -32.33 -16.05 -1.98
CA LEU A 195 -31.12 -16.09 -2.80
C LEU A 195 -31.16 -17.26 -3.79
N LEU A 196 -31.65 -18.43 -3.36
CA LEU A 196 -31.82 -19.61 -4.22
C LEU A 196 -32.81 -19.35 -5.37
N GLU A 197 -33.94 -18.68 -5.09
CA GLU A 197 -34.90 -18.26 -6.11
C GLU A 197 -34.25 -17.29 -7.12
N PHE A 198 -33.49 -16.32 -6.62
CA PHE A 198 -32.75 -15.38 -7.45
C PHE A 198 -31.72 -16.08 -8.36
N VAL A 199 -30.90 -16.98 -7.81
CA VAL A 199 -29.89 -17.75 -8.56
C VAL A 199 -30.57 -18.66 -9.58
N THR A 200 -31.70 -19.26 -9.23
CA THR A 200 -32.48 -20.09 -10.17
C THR A 200 -33.03 -19.27 -11.34
N ASN A 201 -33.54 -18.07 -11.08
CA ASN A 201 -33.98 -17.14 -12.13
C ASN A 201 -32.80 -16.69 -13.02
N LEU A 202 -31.66 -16.36 -12.42
CA LEU A 202 -30.44 -16.02 -13.16
C LEU A 202 -30.01 -17.15 -14.09
N ARG A 203 -30.05 -18.39 -13.59
CA ARG A 203 -29.74 -19.58 -14.38
C ARG A 203 -30.61 -19.63 -15.64
N GLU A 204 -31.93 -19.55 -15.51
CA GLU A 204 -32.86 -19.57 -16.65
C GLU A 204 -32.55 -18.48 -17.68
N ARG A 205 -32.25 -17.26 -17.22
CA ARG A 205 -31.89 -16.13 -18.08
C ARG A 205 -30.58 -16.38 -18.84
N LEU A 206 -29.56 -16.92 -18.20
CA LEU A 206 -28.29 -17.27 -18.85
C LEU A 206 -28.43 -18.40 -19.87
N TYR A 207 -29.29 -19.39 -19.62
CA TYR A 207 -29.58 -20.44 -20.62
C TYR A 207 -30.32 -19.88 -21.84
N ALA A 208 -31.30 -18.99 -21.62
CA ALA A 208 -32.02 -18.34 -22.71
C ALA A 208 -31.10 -17.50 -23.62
N LEU A 209 -30.10 -16.81 -23.04
CA LEU A 209 -29.09 -16.07 -23.82
C LEU A 209 -28.22 -16.98 -24.67
N ARG A 210 -27.88 -18.18 -24.18
CA ARG A 210 -27.09 -19.16 -24.95
C ARG A 210 -27.86 -19.69 -26.14
N ASP A 211 -29.13 -20.04 -25.94
CA ASP A 211 -29.97 -20.61 -27.01
C ASP A 211 -30.26 -19.58 -28.12
N ALA A 212 -30.10 -18.28 -27.83
CA ALA A 212 -30.21 -17.20 -28.80
C ALA A 212 -28.93 -16.94 -29.61
N GLN A 213 -27.77 -17.45 -29.20
CA GLN A 213 -26.49 -17.30 -29.91
C GLN A 213 -26.23 -18.54 -30.78
N GLU A 214 -26.16 -18.38 -32.11
CA GLU A 214 -25.73 -19.46 -33.02
C GLU A 214 -24.28 -19.88 -32.67
N VAL A 215 -24.10 -21.14 -32.29
CA VAL A 215 -22.82 -21.70 -31.85
C VAL A 215 -21.91 -21.93 -33.06
N ASP A 216 -21.02 -20.98 -33.35
CA ASP A 216 -19.88 -21.23 -34.23
C ASP A 216 -18.75 -21.92 -33.42
N LEU A 217 -18.49 -23.19 -33.74
CA LEU A 217 -17.59 -24.07 -32.99
C LEU A 217 -16.10 -23.71 -33.11
N ASN A 218 -15.73 -22.79 -34.01
CA ASN A 218 -14.33 -22.53 -34.38
C ASN A 218 -13.75 -21.19 -33.88
N ALA A 219 -14.56 -20.32 -33.27
CA ALA A 219 -14.09 -19.10 -32.64
C ALA A 219 -14.97 -18.78 -31.43
N THR A 220 -14.62 -19.28 -30.25
CA THR A 220 -15.33 -18.89 -29.03
C THR A 220 -15.10 -17.40 -28.80
N SER A 221 -16.14 -16.58 -29.01
CA SER A 221 -16.06 -15.16 -28.69
C SER A 221 -15.81 -14.98 -27.19
N ASP A 222 -15.16 -13.88 -26.79
CA ASP A 222 -14.88 -13.58 -25.38
C ASP A 222 -16.18 -13.62 -24.54
N GLU A 223 -17.32 -13.26 -25.17
CA GLU A 223 -18.67 -13.33 -24.58
C GLU A 223 -19.14 -14.76 -24.31
N GLN A 224 -18.90 -15.68 -25.23
CA GLN A 224 -19.29 -17.08 -25.07
C GLN A 224 -18.50 -17.74 -23.93
N ARG A 225 -17.22 -17.41 -23.77
CA ARG A 225 -16.41 -17.88 -22.64
C ARG A 225 -16.92 -17.35 -21.30
N LEU A 226 -17.23 -16.05 -21.25
CA LEU A 226 -17.82 -15.45 -20.05
C LEU A 226 -19.18 -16.09 -19.71
N LEU A 227 -20.04 -16.29 -20.72
CA LEU A 227 -21.34 -16.93 -20.55
C LEU A 227 -21.22 -18.35 -19.98
N LEU A 228 -20.29 -19.16 -20.51
CA LEU A 228 -20.03 -20.51 -20.00
C LEU A 228 -19.51 -20.48 -18.55
N THR A 229 -18.56 -19.61 -18.26
CA THR A 229 -18.01 -19.45 -16.90
C THR A 229 -19.10 -19.04 -15.92
N MET A 230 -19.98 -18.11 -16.31
CA MET A 230 -21.11 -17.70 -15.48
C MET A 230 -22.14 -18.83 -15.29
N GLN A 231 -22.37 -19.68 -16.30
CA GLN A 231 -23.26 -20.84 -16.17
C GLN A 231 -22.73 -21.85 -15.15
N GLU A 232 -21.43 -22.13 -15.19
CA GLU A 232 -20.73 -23.00 -14.22
C GLU A 232 -20.81 -22.38 -12.82
N SER A 233 -20.44 -21.11 -12.66
CA SER A 233 -20.51 -20.43 -11.35
C SER A 233 -21.94 -20.38 -10.78
N VAL A 234 -22.97 -20.17 -11.62
CA VAL A 234 -24.38 -20.22 -11.17
C VAL A 234 -24.77 -21.62 -10.73
N PHE A 235 -24.28 -22.66 -11.39
CA PHE A 235 -24.52 -24.04 -11.00
C PHE A 235 -23.90 -24.33 -9.63
N ASP A 236 -22.63 -23.99 -9.43
CA ASP A 236 -21.89 -24.22 -8.18
C ASP A 236 -22.53 -23.46 -7.01
N VAL A 237 -22.83 -22.17 -7.19
CA VAL A 237 -23.50 -21.34 -6.18
C VAL A 237 -24.86 -21.93 -5.80
N LYS A 238 -25.60 -22.47 -6.78
CA LYS A 238 -26.89 -23.09 -6.50
C LYS A 238 -26.72 -24.37 -5.67
N GLU A 239 -25.76 -25.23 -6.04
CA GLU A 239 -25.47 -26.46 -5.30
C GLU A 239 -25.07 -26.16 -3.86
N GLU A 240 -24.19 -25.19 -3.64
CA GLU A 240 -23.80 -24.76 -2.29
C GLU A 240 -24.97 -24.17 -1.48
N LEU A 241 -25.90 -23.44 -2.14
CA LEU A 241 -27.11 -22.92 -1.48
C LEU A 241 -28.09 -24.03 -1.13
N ASP A 242 -28.27 -25.04 -2.01
CA ASP A 242 -29.11 -26.21 -1.75
C ASP A 242 -28.54 -27.04 -0.58
N GLU A 243 -27.22 -27.23 -0.53
CA GLU A 243 -26.54 -27.87 0.60
C GLU A 243 -26.69 -27.06 1.90
N MET A 244 -26.51 -25.74 1.84
CA MET A 244 -26.69 -24.86 2.99
C MET A 244 -28.14 -24.89 3.47
N LEU A 245 -29.12 -24.84 2.57
CA LEU A 245 -30.53 -24.92 2.91
C LEU A 245 -30.87 -26.26 3.58
N TRP A 246 -30.40 -27.37 2.99
CA TRP A 246 -30.58 -28.70 3.58
C TRP A 246 -29.96 -28.80 4.97
N ALA A 247 -28.76 -28.27 5.16
CA ALA A 247 -28.11 -28.20 6.47
C ALA A 247 -28.93 -27.38 7.48
N MET A 248 -29.50 -26.24 7.07
CA MET A 248 -30.35 -25.40 7.94
C MET A 248 -31.72 -26.01 8.26
N GLU A 249 -32.29 -26.81 7.36
CA GLU A 249 -33.57 -27.50 7.57
C GLU A 249 -33.42 -28.74 8.45
N THR A 250 -32.32 -29.48 8.28
CA THR A 250 -32.01 -30.70 9.05
C THR A 250 -31.47 -30.37 10.44
N ALA A 251 -30.55 -29.39 10.54
CA ALA A 251 -30.15 -28.79 11.79
C ALA A 251 -31.11 -27.64 12.09
N ARG A 252 -32.24 -27.91 12.77
CA ARG A 252 -33.20 -26.89 13.26
C ARG A 252 -32.44 -25.66 13.80
N ASP A 253 -32.33 -24.65 12.95
CA ASP A 253 -31.60 -23.39 13.14
C ASP A 253 -30.10 -23.56 13.51
N PRO A 254 -29.15 -23.28 12.60
CA PRO A 254 -27.70 -23.35 12.88
C PRO A 254 -27.25 -22.42 14.01
N THR A 255 -28.08 -21.44 14.37
CA THR A 255 -27.82 -20.51 15.46
C THR A 255 -28.48 -20.92 16.78
N GLU A 256 -29.48 -21.81 16.76
CA GLU A 256 -30.09 -22.41 17.94
C GLU A 256 -29.51 -23.81 18.18
N THR A 257 -28.51 -23.90 19.07
CA THR A 257 -28.01 -25.20 19.54
C THR A 257 -29.06 -25.88 20.42
N ARG A 258 -29.99 -26.65 19.83
CA ARG A 258 -30.88 -27.52 20.61
C ARG A 258 -30.25 -28.87 20.84
N PHE A 259 -29.82 -29.06 22.08
CA PHE A 259 -29.24 -30.28 22.61
C PHE A 259 -30.13 -31.51 22.36
N SER A 260 -29.67 -32.41 21.49
CA SER A 260 -30.10 -33.81 21.53
C SER A 260 -29.38 -34.45 22.72
N SER A 261 -30.05 -34.55 23.88
CA SER A 261 -29.52 -35.33 24.99
C SER A 261 -29.47 -36.80 24.59
N ARG A 262 -28.31 -37.28 24.10
CA ARG A 262 -27.96 -38.72 24.11
C ARG A 262 -27.52 -39.18 25.50
N ILE A 263 -27.81 -38.40 26.53
CA ILE A 263 -27.71 -38.83 27.92
C ILE A 263 -28.87 -39.82 28.12
N GLN A 264 -28.57 -41.13 28.08
CA GLN A 264 -29.44 -42.10 28.76
C GLN A 264 -29.66 -41.55 30.16
N GLN A 265 -30.92 -41.33 30.56
CA GLN A 265 -31.25 -40.84 31.90
C GLN A 265 -30.65 -41.78 32.95
N ALA A 266 -29.41 -41.52 33.38
CA ALA A 266 -28.86 -42.08 34.59
C ALA A 266 -29.66 -41.42 35.72
N ARG A 267 -30.63 -42.15 36.27
CA ARG A 267 -31.32 -41.72 37.49
C ARG A 267 -30.30 -41.71 38.63
N VAL A 268 -29.68 -40.56 38.88
CA VAL A 268 -28.78 -40.37 40.01
C VAL A 268 -29.62 -40.33 41.28
N TYR A 269 -29.54 -41.38 42.10
CA TYR A 269 -30.17 -41.42 43.41
C TYR A 269 -29.24 -40.80 44.45
N PHE A 270 -29.48 -39.54 44.81
CA PHE A 270 -28.82 -38.93 45.97
C PHE A 270 -29.50 -39.41 47.26
N ARG A 271 -28.85 -40.34 47.97
CA ARG A 271 -29.26 -40.74 49.32
C ARG A 271 -28.45 -39.91 50.32
N TRP A 272 -29.09 -38.96 50.98
CA TRP A 272 -28.46 -38.15 52.03
C TRP A 272 -28.24 -39.01 53.28
N SER A 273 -27.00 -39.38 53.56
CA SER A 273 -26.56 -39.87 54.87
C SER A 273 -25.33 -39.09 55.33
N TYR A 274 -25.26 -38.79 56.62
CA TYR A 274 -24.20 -37.99 57.27
C TYR A 274 -22.81 -38.66 57.32
N GLU A 275 -22.58 -39.70 56.52
CA GLU A 275 -21.31 -40.43 56.46
C GLU A 275 -20.89 -40.64 55.00
N CYS A 276 -19.69 -40.13 54.69
CA CYS A 276 -18.80 -40.42 53.57
C CYS A 276 -19.43 -40.68 52.18
N TYR A 277 -19.25 -39.73 51.25
CA TYR A 277 -19.55 -39.91 49.82
C TYR A 277 -18.68 -41.01 49.20
N THR A 278 -19.23 -42.20 48.94
CA THR A 278 -18.70 -43.09 47.91
C THR A 278 -19.30 -42.64 46.58
N VAL A 279 -18.61 -41.72 45.89
CA VAL A 279 -18.94 -41.46 44.48
C VAL A 279 -18.59 -42.72 43.71
N ASN A 280 -19.59 -43.38 43.12
CA ASN A 280 -19.35 -44.50 42.24
C ASN A 280 -18.49 -44.00 41.08
N SER A 281 -17.33 -44.59 40.84
CA SER A 281 -16.37 -44.11 39.84
C SER A 281 -17.01 -43.99 38.46
N GLY A 282 -17.97 -44.87 38.13
CA GLY A 282 -18.75 -44.79 36.89
C GLY A 282 -19.57 -43.51 36.74
N ASP A 283 -20.15 -42.98 37.82
CA ASP A 283 -20.93 -41.74 37.79
C ASP A 283 -20.01 -40.51 37.62
N PHE A 284 -18.80 -40.58 38.20
CA PHE A 284 -17.78 -39.53 38.03
C PHE A 284 -17.25 -39.49 36.59
N TYR A 285 -16.95 -40.65 36.00
CA TYR A 285 -16.52 -40.73 34.59
C TYR A 285 -17.61 -40.27 33.62
N ALA A 286 -18.89 -40.61 33.87
CA ALA A 286 -19.99 -40.11 33.06
C ALA A 286 -20.14 -38.57 33.14
N LEU A 287 -19.94 -37.98 34.32
CA LEU A 287 -19.93 -36.52 34.49
C LEU A 287 -18.72 -35.86 33.82
N GLN A 288 -17.58 -36.53 33.83
CA GLN A 288 -16.36 -36.07 33.16
C GLN A 288 -16.52 -36.12 31.64
N ASP A 289 -17.05 -37.21 31.08
CA ASP A 289 -17.35 -37.33 29.65
C ASP A 289 -18.36 -36.27 29.19
N ILE A 290 -19.39 -35.98 30.00
CA ILE A 290 -20.35 -34.89 29.71
C ILE A 290 -19.64 -33.54 29.70
N ARG A 291 -18.75 -33.29 30.66
CA ARG A 291 -18.00 -32.04 30.74
C ARG A 291 -17.05 -31.88 29.54
N ASP A 292 -16.29 -32.92 29.22
CA ASP A 292 -15.31 -32.90 28.13
C ASP A 292 -16.03 -32.71 26.78
N TYR A 293 -17.19 -33.34 26.58
CA TYR A 293 -18.05 -33.11 25.43
C TYR A 293 -18.57 -31.65 25.35
N LEU A 294 -19.02 -31.07 26.47
CA LEU A 294 -19.48 -29.68 26.51
C LEU A 294 -18.35 -28.68 26.26
N GLU A 295 -17.15 -28.92 26.79
CA GLU A 295 -15.96 -28.10 26.56
C GLU A 295 -15.53 -28.17 25.08
N GLU A 296 -15.51 -29.36 24.48
CA GLU A 296 -15.19 -29.54 23.05
C GLU A 296 -16.22 -28.81 22.16
N MET A 297 -17.52 -28.95 22.45
CA MET A 297 -18.56 -28.24 21.71
C MET A 297 -18.47 -26.71 21.85
N TYR A 298 -18.17 -26.20 23.05
CA TYR A 298 -18.05 -24.76 23.29
C TYR A 298 -16.88 -24.15 22.52
N VAL A 299 -15.80 -24.92 22.32
CA VAL A 299 -14.64 -24.50 21.52
C VAL A 299 -14.93 -24.56 20.01
N GLN A 300 -15.73 -25.51 19.55
CA GLN A 300 -16.01 -25.72 18.11
C GLN A 300 -17.16 -24.85 17.58
N ALA A 301 -18.20 -24.58 18.37
CA ALA A 301 -19.39 -23.86 17.92
C ALA A 301 -19.10 -22.45 17.35
N PRO A 302 -18.26 -21.59 17.99
CA PRO A 302 -17.95 -20.27 17.43
C PRO A 302 -17.18 -20.33 16.10
N LYS A 303 -16.37 -21.37 15.88
CA LYS A 303 -15.64 -21.57 14.63
C LYS A 303 -16.58 -21.93 13.49
N LEU A 304 -17.45 -22.90 13.71
CA LEU A 304 -18.46 -23.33 12.75
C LEU A 304 -19.40 -22.17 12.35
N ILE A 305 -19.91 -21.40 13.33
CA ILE A 305 -20.77 -20.24 13.05
C ILE A 305 -20.06 -19.22 12.16
N LYS A 306 -18.77 -18.95 12.43
CA LYS A 306 -17.98 -18.01 11.63
C LYS A 306 -17.72 -18.52 10.21
N GLU A 307 -17.50 -19.83 10.04
CA GLU A 307 -17.36 -20.46 8.71
C GLU A 307 -18.66 -20.37 7.89
N TYR A 308 -19.82 -20.70 8.48
CA TYR A 308 -21.12 -20.59 7.80
C TYR A 308 -21.47 -19.15 7.41
N GLN A 309 -21.22 -18.18 8.30
CA GLN A 309 -21.44 -16.76 8.01
C GLN A 309 -20.51 -16.26 6.90
N SER A 310 -19.24 -16.70 6.90
CA SER A 310 -18.27 -16.33 5.86
C SER A 310 -18.69 -16.93 4.51
N ASN A 311 -19.13 -18.19 4.49
CA ASN A 311 -19.59 -18.83 3.26
C ASN A 311 -20.85 -18.16 2.71
N TRP A 312 -21.84 -17.87 3.57
CA TRP A 312 -23.04 -17.12 3.20
C TRP A 312 -22.71 -15.78 2.53
N PHE A 313 -21.77 -15.03 3.10
CA PHE A 313 -21.37 -13.75 2.54
C PHE A 313 -20.71 -13.91 1.17
N ASN A 314 -19.85 -14.92 0.99
CA ASN A 314 -19.25 -15.23 -0.31
C ASN A 314 -20.31 -15.56 -1.37
N LEU A 315 -21.27 -16.44 -1.04
CA LEU A 315 -22.37 -16.82 -1.93
C LEU A 315 -23.22 -15.61 -2.32
N LEU A 316 -23.54 -14.75 -1.36
CA LEU A 316 -24.29 -13.51 -1.60
C LEU A 316 -23.54 -12.57 -2.55
N MET A 317 -22.23 -12.40 -2.35
CA MET A 317 -21.37 -11.56 -3.19
C MET A 317 -21.28 -12.10 -4.61
N ILE A 318 -20.97 -13.39 -4.79
CA ILE A 318 -20.86 -14.03 -6.10
C ILE A 318 -22.19 -13.95 -6.84
N SER A 319 -23.31 -14.28 -6.19
CA SER A 319 -24.66 -14.18 -6.77
C SER A 319 -24.96 -12.76 -7.25
N SER A 320 -24.59 -11.75 -6.45
CA SER A 320 -24.79 -10.33 -6.79
C SER A 320 -23.99 -9.93 -8.03
N PHE A 321 -22.73 -10.38 -8.13
CA PHE A 321 -21.90 -10.16 -9.31
C PHE A 321 -22.45 -10.87 -10.55
N LEU A 322 -22.85 -12.13 -10.43
CA LEU A 322 -23.44 -12.89 -11.53
C LEU A 322 -24.70 -12.20 -12.07
N GLY A 323 -25.57 -11.72 -11.19
CA GLY A 323 -26.75 -10.96 -11.59
C GLY A 323 -26.41 -9.61 -12.24
N PHE A 324 -25.37 -8.93 -11.74
CA PHE A 324 -24.89 -7.67 -12.31
C PHE A 324 -24.39 -7.86 -13.76
N PHE A 325 -23.56 -8.88 -14.00
CA PHE A 325 -23.01 -9.18 -15.31
C PHE A 325 -24.05 -9.76 -16.28
N CYS A 326 -24.98 -10.60 -15.80
CA CYS A 326 -26.06 -11.18 -16.60
C CYS A 326 -26.89 -10.06 -17.24
N ARG A 327 -27.22 -9.02 -16.48
CA ARG A 327 -27.96 -7.85 -16.99
C ARG A 327 -27.18 -7.07 -18.04
N GLY A 328 -25.84 -7.03 -17.94
CA GLY A 328 -25.01 -6.39 -18.96
C GLY A 328 -24.97 -7.17 -20.27
N LEU A 329 -24.94 -8.50 -20.20
CA LEU A 329 -25.04 -9.38 -21.38
C LEU A 329 -26.40 -9.24 -22.07
N GLU A 330 -27.51 -9.19 -21.34
CA GLU A 330 -28.86 -8.98 -21.92
C GLU A 330 -29.00 -7.67 -22.69
N LEU A 331 -28.25 -6.65 -22.30
CA LEU A 331 -28.26 -5.34 -22.93
C LEU A 331 -27.25 -5.23 -24.09
N ASN A 332 -26.52 -6.31 -24.42
CA ASN A 332 -25.39 -6.32 -25.35
C ASN A 332 -24.39 -5.18 -25.08
N GLN A 333 -24.19 -4.85 -23.80
CA GLN A 333 -23.28 -3.78 -23.39
C GLN A 333 -21.92 -4.38 -23.08
N GLN A 334 -20.93 -4.12 -23.93
CA GLN A 334 -19.53 -4.45 -23.69
C GLN A 334 -18.70 -3.19 -23.44
N ASP A 335 -17.99 -3.19 -22.32
CA ASP A 335 -17.02 -2.15 -22.01
C ASP A 335 -15.60 -2.72 -22.24
N ASN A 336 -14.76 -1.99 -22.96
CA ASN A 336 -13.32 -2.27 -23.11
C ASN A 336 -12.57 -1.12 -22.44
N LEU A 337 -12.02 -1.39 -21.25
CA LEU A 337 -11.47 -0.36 -20.38
C LEU A 337 -9.97 -0.56 -20.22
N LYS A 338 -9.26 0.57 -20.15
CA LYS A 338 -7.87 0.62 -19.72
C LYS A 338 -7.81 1.15 -18.31
N LEU A 339 -7.60 0.27 -17.35
CA LEU A 339 -7.33 0.62 -15.96
C LEU A 339 -5.86 1.03 -15.84
N THR A 340 -5.61 2.25 -15.38
CA THR A 340 -4.28 2.81 -15.20
C THR A 340 -4.02 3.07 -13.73
N LEU A 341 -3.02 2.38 -13.20
CA LEU A 341 -2.47 2.60 -11.86
C LEU A 341 -1.26 3.53 -12.01
N HIS A 342 -1.27 4.63 -11.28
CA HIS A 342 -0.22 5.65 -11.32
C HIS A 342 0.24 5.96 -9.90
N SER A 343 1.51 5.74 -9.60
CA SER A 343 2.12 6.22 -8.37
C SER A 343 2.26 7.74 -8.47
N ARG A 344 1.64 8.48 -7.55
CA ARG A 344 1.79 9.93 -7.51
C ARG A 344 3.12 10.35 -6.88
N VAL A 345 3.98 9.43 -6.48
CA VAL A 345 5.33 9.71 -5.97
C VAL A 345 6.34 9.08 -6.92
N HIS A 346 7.06 9.92 -7.65
CA HIS A 346 7.96 9.49 -8.71
C HIS A 346 9.08 8.56 -8.19
N GLY A 347 9.23 7.39 -8.80
CA GLY A 347 10.26 6.39 -8.47
C GLY A 347 9.98 5.60 -7.20
N CYS A 348 8.80 5.75 -6.60
CA CYS A 348 8.37 5.03 -5.40
C CYS A 348 7.05 4.29 -5.68
N GLY A 349 6.79 3.21 -4.94
CA GLY A 349 5.51 2.51 -5.01
C GLY A 349 5.43 1.35 -6.02
N GLU A 350 6.56 0.88 -6.57
CA GLU A 350 6.56 -0.21 -7.56
C GLU A 350 5.92 -1.51 -7.01
N LYS A 351 6.22 -1.85 -5.76
CA LYS A 351 5.67 -3.05 -5.10
C LYS A 351 4.15 -2.92 -4.89
N GLU A 352 3.70 -1.74 -4.48
CA GLU A 352 2.30 -1.42 -4.22
C GLU A 352 1.50 -1.36 -5.53
N LEU A 353 2.10 -0.86 -6.60
CA LEU A 353 1.54 -0.90 -7.95
C LEU A 353 1.34 -2.33 -8.43
N ASP A 354 2.38 -3.17 -8.30
CA ASP A 354 2.34 -4.57 -8.72
C ASP A 354 1.36 -5.38 -7.85
N TYR A 355 1.28 -5.09 -6.55
CA TYR A 355 0.31 -5.68 -5.64
C TYR A 355 -1.13 -5.35 -6.04
N LEU A 356 -1.46 -4.07 -6.26
CA LEU A 356 -2.80 -3.70 -6.68
C LEU A 356 -3.16 -4.30 -8.04
N LEU A 357 -2.21 -4.30 -8.97
CA LEU A 357 -2.41 -4.91 -10.29
C LEU A 357 -2.75 -6.41 -10.16
N ASP A 358 -2.01 -7.14 -9.32
CA ASP A 358 -2.23 -8.56 -9.04
C ASP A 358 -3.58 -8.80 -8.35
N CYS A 359 -3.97 -7.94 -7.39
CA CYS A 359 -5.29 -8.00 -6.76
C CYS A 359 -6.42 -7.80 -7.77
N TYR A 360 -6.36 -6.77 -8.63
CA TYR A 360 -7.37 -6.54 -9.64
C TYR A 360 -7.43 -7.70 -10.64
N GLU A 361 -6.28 -8.16 -11.13
CA GLU A 361 -6.24 -9.26 -12.09
C GLU A 361 -6.83 -10.55 -11.49
N LYS A 362 -6.40 -10.96 -10.29
CA LYS A 362 -6.94 -12.16 -9.62
C LYS A 362 -8.44 -12.04 -9.37
N THR A 363 -8.92 -10.89 -8.93
CA THR A 363 -10.35 -10.67 -8.67
C THR A 363 -11.16 -10.72 -9.96
N LEU A 364 -10.68 -10.10 -11.03
CA LEU A 364 -11.36 -10.09 -12.32
C LEU A 364 -11.35 -11.47 -12.99
N ILE A 365 -10.23 -12.20 -12.91
CA ILE A 365 -10.12 -13.59 -13.38
C ILE A 365 -11.09 -14.50 -12.60
N TYR A 366 -11.17 -14.33 -11.28
CA TYR A 366 -12.12 -15.07 -10.45
C TYR A 366 -13.58 -14.81 -10.87
N LEU A 367 -13.89 -13.61 -11.35
CA LEU A 367 -15.20 -13.25 -11.91
C LEU A 367 -15.40 -13.70 -13.38
N GLY A 368 -14.43 -14.40 -13.98
CA GLY A 368 -14.48 -14.86 -15.36
C GLY A 368 -14.23 -13.77 -16.41
N ILE A 369 -13.73 -12.60 -15.99
CA ILE A 369 -13.53 -11.43 -16.86
C ILE A 369 -12.16 -11.52 -17.53
N GLU A 370 -12.11 -11.27 -18.84
CA GLU A 370 -10.86 -11.26 -19.59
C GLU A 370 -10.00 -10.05 -19.18
N THR A 371 -8.77 -10.35 -18.77
CA THR A 371 -7.78 -9.34 -18.41
C THR A 371 -6.49 -9.54 -19.21
N ARG A 372 -5.85 -8.43 -19.56
CA ARG A 372 -4.55 -8.42 -20.22
C ARG A 372 -3.66 -7.35 -19.62
N ARG A 373 -2.56 -7.78 -19.00
CA ARG A 373 -1.50 -6.86 -18.57
C ARG A 373 -0.85 -6.22 -19.79
N LEU A 374 -0.75 -4.89 -19.77
CA LEU A 374 -0.03 -4.12 -20.78
C LEU A 374 1.38 -3.81 -20.26
N ALA A 375 2.32 -3.55 -21.18
CA ALA A 375 3.68 -3.18 -20.80
C ALA A 375 3.67 -1.91 -19.91
N PRO A 376 4.51 -1.86 -18.87
CA PRO A 376 4.59 -0.70 -17.99
C PRO A 376 5.12 0.51 -18.77
N THR A 377 4.52 1.68 -18.52
CA THR A 377 4.96 2.94 -19.12
C THR A 377 5.87 3.66 -18.12
N GLY A 378 7.15 3.29 -18.05
CA GLY A 378 8.07 3.79 -17.03
C GLY A 378 7.89 3.12 -15.66
N GLN A 379 8.48 3.71 -14.61
CA GLN A 379 8.46 3.13 -13.25
C GLN A 379 7.11 3.35 -12.54
N ASP A 380 6.48 4.50 -12.77
CA ASP A 380 5.33 4.97 -12.00
C ASP A 380 3.97 4.47 -12.51
N PHE A 381 3.93 3.80 -13.67
CA PHE A 381 2.67 3.39 -14.30
C PHE A 381 2.57 1.87 -14.46
N ARG A 382 1.38 1.34 -14.15
CA ARG A 382 0.94 -0.01 -14.52
C ARG A 382 -0.41 0.08 -15.23
N HIS A 383 -0.64 -0.84 -16.15
CA HIS A 383 -1.81 -0.81 -17.01
C HIS A 383 -2.43 -2.22 -17.13
N LEU A 384 -3.75 -2.29 -16.93
CA LEU A 384 -4.55 -3.49 -17.13
C LEU A 384 -5.64 -3.18 -18.15
N GLN A 385 -5.68 -3.96 -19.23
CA GLN A 385 -6.81 -3.93 -20.15
C GLN A 385 -7.83 -4.96 -19.67
N VAL A 386 -9.09 -4.54 -19.57
CA VAL A 386 -10.19 -5.37 -19.09
C VAL A 386 -11.35 -5.25 -20.06
N LYS A 387 -11.93 -6.39 -20.44
CA LYS A 387 -13.12 -6.44 -21.29
C LYS A 387 -14.23 -7.21 -20.61
N GLY A 388 -15.43 -6.66 -20.64
CA GLY A 388 -16.59 -7.32 -20.05
C GLY A 388 -17.81 -6.43 -19.95
N PRO A 389 -18.94 -7.00 -19.51
CA PRO A 389 -20.20 -6.29 -19.45
C PRO A 389 -20.25 -5.34 -18.25
N ARG A 390 -20.66 -4.09 -18.51
CA ARG A 390 -20.90 -3.04 -17.48
C ARG A 390 -19.72 -2.77 -16.53
N LEU A 391 -18.49 -3.03 -16.95
CA LEU A 391 -17.29 -2.81 -16.16
C LEU A 391 -17.10 -1.35 -15.76
N GLN A 392 -17.55 -0.39 -16.58
CA GLN A 392 -17.40 1.04 -16.27
C GLN A 392 -18.16 1.40 -15.00
N THR A 393 -19.32 0.78 -14.78
CA THR A 393 -20.11 1.00 -13.56
C THR A 393 -19.45 0.34 -12.35
N LEU A 394 -18.90 -0.87 -12.52
CA LEU A 394 -18.27 -1.60 -11.43
C LEU A 394 -16.95 -0.95 -10.98
N LEU A 395 -16.04 -0.73 -11.93
CA LEU A 395 -14.72 -0.16 -11.65
C LEU A 395 -14.77 1.35 -11.43
N GLY A 396 -15.84 2.04 -11.81
CA GLY A 396 -16.03 3.46 -11.51
C GLY A 396 -16.05 3.77 -10.00
N PHE A 397 -16.37 2.77 -9.17
CA PHE A 397 -16.26 2.90 -7.71
C PHE A 397 -14.82 2.78 -7.20
N GLU A 398 -13.93 2.23 -8.01
CA GLU A 398 -12.51 2.06 -7.73
C GLU A 398 -11.66 3.21 -8.34
N GLU A 399 -12.29 4.20 -8.99
CA GLU A 399 -11.61 5.38 -9.54
C GLU A 399 -11.32 6.45 -8.48
N GLY A 400 -10.03 6.69 -8.22
CA GLY A 400 -9.58 7.58 -7.14
C GLY A 400 -8.21 7.17 -6.59
N ILE A 401 -7.98 7.38 -5.30
CA ILE A 401 -6.69 7.15 -4.65
C ILE A 401 -6.75 6.02 -3.62
N HIS A 402 -5.79 5.11 -3.75
CA HIS A 402 -5.43 4.09 -2.80
C HIS A 402 -4.22 4.61 -2.02
N LEU A 403 -4.40 4.88 -0.73
CA LEU A 403 -3.38 5.49 0.11
C LEU A 403 -2.67 4.44 0.95
N PHE A 404 -1.40 4.16 0.68
CA PHE A 404 -0.59 3.21 1.44
C PHE A 404 0.19 3.94 2.53
N HIS A 405 0.20 3.39 3.74
CA HIS A 405 0.94 3.93 4.88
C HIS A 405 2.10 2.99 5.23
N PRO A 406 3.29 3.20 4.63
CA PRO A 406 4.50 2.50 5.04
C PRO A 406 4.95 2.94 6.44
N PRO A 407 5.56 2.02 7.22
CA PRO A 407 6.01 2.31 8.57
C PRO A 407 7.18 3.29 8.57
N ASN A 408 7.07 4.39 9.33
CA ASN A 408 8.06 5.47 9.45
C ASN A 408 8.35 6.24 8.14
N GLU A 409 7.50 6.09 7.13
CA GLU A 409 7.63 6.77 5.84
C GLU A 409 6.36 7.58 5.52
N ASN A 410 6.46 8.46 4.52
CA ASN A 410 5.31 9.22 4.05
C ASN A 410 4.33 8.31 3.31
N ALA A 411 3.05 8.64 3.38
CA ALA A 411 2.01 7.88 2.70
C ALA A 411 2.25 7.87 1.17
N LEU A 412 2.05 6.72 0.54
CA LEU A 412 2.20 6.49 -0.90
C LEU A 412 0.82 6.48 -1.56
N PRO A 413 0.40 7.58 -2.22
CA PRO A 413 -0.81 7.63 -3.04
C PRO A 413 -0.65 6.91 -4.39
N ILE A 414 -1.44 5.87 -4.62
CA ILE A 414 -1.63 5.28 -5.95
C ILE A 414 -2.98 5.73 -6.49
N GLN A 415 -2.96 6.41 -7.64
CA GLN A 415 -4.14 6.80 -8.36
C GLN A 415 -4.58 5.67 -9.31
N VAL A 416 -5.83 5.27 -9.21
CA VAL A 416 -6.51 4.38 -10.16
C VAL A 416 -7.40 5.25 -11.03
N SER A 417 -7.19 5.22 -12.35
CA SER A 417 -8.05 5.94 -13.30
C SER A 417 -8.55 5.03 -14.41
N LEU A 418 -9.78 5.30 -14.85
CA LEU A 418 -10.38 4.66 -16.01
C LEU A 418 -10.25 5.62 -17.20
N ASN A 419 -9.65 5.16 -18.29
CA ASN A 419 -9.58 5.90 -19.56
C ASN A 419 -8.92 7.30 -19.51
N GLN A 420 -8.05 7.56 -18.52
CA GLN A 420 -7.21 8.76 -18.40
C GLN A 420 -7.95 10.11 -18.37
N VAL A 421 -8.86 10.31 -17.42
CA VAL A 421 -9.40 11.65 -17.13
C VAL A 421 -8.62 12.29 -15.97
N GLU A 422 -7.98 13.43 -16.22
CA GLU A 422 -7.35 14.24 -15.15
C GLU A 422 -8.41 15.06 -14.42
N THR A 423 -8.52 14.89 -13.10
CA THR A 423 -9.44 15.65 -12.24
C THR A 423 -8.68 16.51 -11.24
N GLU A 424 -9.16 17.73 -10.98
CA GLU A 424 -8.56 18.67 -10.01
C GLU A 424 -8.70 18.20 -8.55
N THR A 425 -9.66 17.32 -8.28
CA THR A 425 -9.88 16.69 -6.98
C THR A 425 -9.77 15.19 -7.12
N LEU A 426 -9.13 14.55 -6.13
CA LEU A 426 -9.01 13.10 -6.07
C LEU A 426 -9.58 12.60 -4.75
N ASN A 427 -10.46 11.60 -4.89
CA ASN A 427 -11.13 10.97 -3.78
C ASN A 427 -10.26 9.81 -3.26
N ILE A 428 -9.98 9.77 -1.96
CA ILE A 428 -9.34 8.60 -1.36
C ILE A 428 -10.44 7.54 -1.20
N ILE A 429 -10.30 6.40 -1.87
CA ILE A 429 -11.26 5.29 -1.85
C ILE A 429 -10.86 4.22 -0.84
N ARG A 430 -9.57 3.93 -0.72
CA ARG A 430 -9.04 2.91 0.20
C ARG A 430 -7.77 3.39 0.90
N SER A 431 -7.52 2.90 2.10
CA SER A 431 -6.34 3.25 2.89
C SER A 431 -5.73 2.01 3.50
N TYR A 432 -4.47 1.72 3.20
CA TYR A 432 -3.80 0.48 3.59
C TYR A 432 -2.69 0.77 4.59
N ALA A 433 -2.61 -0.03 5.65
CA ALA A 433 -1.43 -0.09 6.50
C ALA A 433 -0.48 -1.19 6.00
N LEU A 434 0.74 -0.80 5.64
CA LEU A 434 1.80 -1.74 5.29
C LEU A 434 2.44 -2.27 6.58
N PRO A 435 2.71 -3.58 6.67
CA PRO A 435 3.41 -4.13 7.83
C PRO A 435 4.83 -3.57 7.93
N ALA A 436 5.34 -3.43 9.16
CA ALA A 436 6.78 -3.33 9.40
C ALA A 436 7.45 -4.60 8.88
N ASP A 437 8.50 -4.42 8.07
CA ASP A 437 9.22 -5.51 7.40
C ASP A 437 10.06 -6.28 8.43
N ASP A 438 9.37 -7.01 9.31
CA ASP A 438 9.93 -7.73 10.45
C ASP A 438 10.25 -9.20 10.07
N GLY A 439 10.23 -9.54 8.78
CA GLY A 439 10.42 -10.91 8.27
C GLY A 439 9.27 -11.88 8.57
N LYS A 440 8.19 -11.40 9.19
CA LYS A 440 6.91 -12.10 9.32
C LYS A 440 5.96 -11.43 8.35
N GLY A 441 5.67 -12.08 7.21
CA GLY A 441 4.78 -11.55 6.17
C GLY A 441 3.50 -11.00 6.78
N GLY A 442 3.46 -9.68 6.98
CA GLY A 442 2.35 -9.05 7.65
C GLY A 442 1.18 -8.92 6.70
N VAL A 443 -0.03 -8.96 7.25
CA VAL A 443 -1.26 -8.82 6.49
C VAL A 443 -1.49 -7.34 6.23
N LEU A 444 -1.58 -6.96 4.96
CA LEU A 444 -2.00 -5.62 4.56
C LEU A 444 -3.43 -5.40 5.07
N THR A 445 -3.63 -4.42 5.93
CA THR A 445 -4.94 -4.15 6.54
C THR A 445 -5.53 -2.88 5.95
N ASP A 446 -6.74 -2.94 5.40
CA ASP A 446 -7.46 -1.75 4.99
C ASP A 446 -8.02 -1.04 6.23
N LEU A 447 -7.45 0.12 6.54
CA LEU A 447 -7.76 0.95 7.71
C LEU A 447 -9.22 1.43 7.74
N ARG A 448 -9.95 1.29 6.63
CA ARG A 448 -11.37 1.67 6.55
C ARG A 448 -12.31 0.53 6.88
N SER A 449 -11.93 -0.72 6.60
CA SER A 449 -12.79 -1.89 6.81
C SER A 449 -12.73 -2.47 8.22
N GLY A 450 -11.82 -1.97 9.08
CA GLY A 450 -11.53 -2.56 10.39
C GLY A 450 -10.75 -3.85 10.24
#